data_AF-A0AAW6CAL9-F1
#
_entry.id   AF-A0AAW6CAL9-F1
#
_cell.length_a   1.000
_cell.length_b   1.000
_cell.length_c   1.000
_cell.angle_alpha   90.00
_cell.angle_beta   90.00
_cell.angle_gamma   90.00
#
_symmetry.space_group_name_H-M   'P 1'
#
loop_
_entity.id
_entity.type
_entity.pdbx_description
1 polymer ?
#
loop_
_entity_poly.entity_id
_entity_poly.type
_entity_poly.pdbx_seq_one_letter_code
_entity_poly.pdbx_strand_id
1 'polypeptide(L)'
;VAANNFKFTESDRTRENRETVKRDNNNVYDFLDSDGYVRLKADLSASSKELYEAYQIYCTENNLPALKPRSFSEALIACQSRYNLEYCNNVTNAAGRRVRGFLGIEVLVRNHISVFSGDSMRTYVPEDVPEEWRR
;
A
#
# COMPACT_ATOMS: atom_id res chain seq x y z
N VAL A 1 31.12 -31.41 22.52
CA VAL A 1 30.43 -30.63 21.47
C VAL A 1 29.01 -31.15 21.40
N ALA A 2 28.05 -30.49 22.05
CA ALA A 2 26.65 -30.96 22.14
C ALA A 2 25.81 -30.21 21.10
N ALA A 3 25.27 -30.93 20.12
CA ALA A 3 24.48 -30.38 19.03
C ALA A 3 23.05 -30.07 19.50
N ASN A 4 22.66 -28.79 19.40
CA ASN A 4 21.30 -28.32 19.70
C ASN A 4 20.34 -28.70 18.56
N ASN A 5 19.44 -29.63 18.83
CA ASN A 5 18.33 -30.00 17.94
C ASN A 5 17.14 -29.04 18.12
N PHE A 6 17.26 -27.81 17.59
CA PHE A 6 16.10 -26.92 17.45
C PHE A 6 15.22 -27.43 16.32
N LYS A 7 14.15 -28.15 16.67
CA LYS A 7 13.04 -28.47 15.76
C LYS A 7 12.06 -27.32 15.87
N PHE A 8 12.00 -26.48 14.83
CA PHE A 8 11.04 -25.38 14.74
C PHE A 8 9.64 -26.00 14.76
N THR A 9 8.95 -25.93 15.91
CA THR A 9 7.52 -26.19 15.98
C THR A 9 6.85 -25.02 15.30
N GLU A 10 6.67 -25.13 13.98
CA GLU A 10 5.81 -24.26 13.20
C GLU A 10 4.38 -24.42 13.76
N SER A 11 4.03 -23.57 14.72
CA SER A 11 2.74 -23.59 15.39
C SER A 11 1.61 -23.31 14.41
N ASP A 12 0.52 -24.06 14.58
CA ASP A 12 -0.83 -23.95 14.00
C ASP A 12 -1.53 -22.57 14.06
N ARG A 13 -0.79 -21.46 14.25
CA ARG A 13 -1.33 -20.10 14.28
C ARG A 13 -1.64 -19.54 12.89
N THR A 14 -1.23 -20.21 11.81
CA THR A 14 -1.39 -19.71 10.43
C THR A 14 -2.70 -20.16 9.77
N ARG A 15 -3.57 -20.90 10.46
CA ARG A 15 -4.79 -21.45 9.83
C ARG A 15 -5.96 -20.47 9.77
N GLU A 16 -6.04 -19.48 10.67
CA GLU A 16 -7.17 -18.54 10.75
C GLU A 16 -7.04 -17.31 9.84
N ASN A 17 -5.87 -17.05 9.25
CA ASN A 17 -5.70 -15.91 8.33
C ASN A 17 -6.27 -16.15 6.93
N ARG A 18 -6.93 -17.29 6.67
CA ARG A 18 -7.36 -17.71 5.33
C ARG A 18 -8.72 -17.12 4.91
N GLU A 19 -9.55 -16.69 5.85
CA GLU A 19 -10.92 -16.22 5.54
C GLU A 19 -11.05 -14.70 5.41
N THR A 20 -10.19 -13.91 6.07
CA THR A 20 -10.16 -12.43 5.89
C THR A 20 -9.66 -12.04 4.49
N VAL A 21 -8.81 -12.87 3.89
CA VAL A 21 -8.19 -12.66 2.57
C VAL A 21 -9.21 -12.59 1.43
N LYS A 22 -10.41 -13.15 1.58
CA LYS A 22 -11.41 -13.16 0.49
C LYS A 22 -12.07 -11.79 0.27
N ARG A 23 -12.18 -10.94 1.29
CA ARG A 23 -12.86 -9.64 1.17
C ARG A 23 -11.91 -8.50 0.80
N ASP A 24 -10.70 -8.53 1.37
CA ASP A 24 -9.64 -7.55 1.14
C ASP A 24 -9.12 -7.56 -0.32
N ASN A 25 -9.18 -8.70 -0.99
CA ASN A 25 -8.74 -8.83 -2.38
C ASN A 25 -9.64 -8.11 -3.39
N ASN A 26 -10.93 -7.88 -3.12
CA ASN A 26 -11.82 -7.25 -4.10
C ASN A 26 -11.39 -5.83 -4.48
N ASN A 27 -10.95 -5.04 -3.50
CA ASN A 27 -10.60 -3.64 -3.73
C ASN A 27 -9.33 -3.48 -4.59
N VAL A 28 -8.42 -4.47 -4.55
CA VAL A 28 -7.20 -4.46 -5.37
C VAL A 28 -7.52 -4.76 -6.83
N TYR A 29 -8.44 -5.70 -7.09
CA TYR A 29 -8.91 -5.97 -8.44
C TYR A 29 -9.63 -4.75 -9.04
N ASP A 30 -10.52 -4.12 -8.27
CA ASP A 30 -11.25 -2.93 -8.72
C ASP A 30 -10.29 -1.75 -8.99
N PHE A 31 -9.30 -1.56 -8.14
CA PHE A 31 -8.22 -0.58 -8.38
C PHE A 31 -7.44 -0.86 -9.68
N LEU A 32 -7.09 -2.11 -9.96
CA LEU A 32 -6.36 -2.48 -11.19
C LEU A 32 -7.22 -2.37 -12.47
N ASP A 33 -8.54 -2.48 -12.34
CA ASP A 33 -9.51 -2.30 -13.42
C ASP A 33 -9.90 -0.82 -13.61
N SER A 34 -9.69 0.01 -12.58
CA SER A 34 -10.05 1.42 -12.61
C SER A 34 -9.26 2.21 -13.66
N ASP A 35 -9.98 2.98 -14.48
CA ASP A 35 -9.36 3.91 -15.42
C ASP A 35 -9.00 5.21 -14.71
N GLY A 36 -7.79 5.73 -14.95
CA GLY A 36 -7.33 7.02 -14.45
C GLY A 36 -6.39 6.99 -13.24
N TYR A 37 -6.30 5.87 -12.50
CA TYR A 37 -5.35 5.72 -11.38
C TYR A 37 -4.09 4.97 -11.79
N VAL A 38 -4.28 3.83 -12.46
CA VAL A 38 -3.22 2.99 -12.98
C VAL A 38 -3.51 2.62 -14.43
N ARG A 39 -2.45 2.25 -15.15
CA ARG A 39 -2.56 1.74 -16.50
C ARG A 39 -1.65 0.53 -16.66
N LEU A 40 -2.23 -0.57 -17.12
CA LEU A 40 -1.47 -1.77 -17.46
C LEU A 40 -0.76 -1.54 -18.79
N LYS A 41 0.56 -1.54 -18.78
CA LYS A 41 1.40 -1.37 -19.96
C LYS A 41 2.72 -2.10 -19.79
N ALA A 42 2.97 -3.09 -20.66
CA ALA A 42 4.11 -4.00 -20.59
C ALA A 42 5.48 -3.28 -20.52
N ASP A 43 5.62 -2.16 -21.22
CA ASP A 43 6.90 -1.43 -21.32
C ASP A 43 7.22 -0.55 -20.12
N LEU A 44 6.28 -0.42 -19.17
CA LEU A 44 6.41 0.50 -18.05
C LEU A 44 6.56 -0.24 -16.73
N SER A 45 7.08 0.48 -15.75
CA SER A 45 7.30 -0.02 -14.40
C SER A 45 6.95 1.04 -13.38
N ALA A 46 6.42 0.61 -12.25
CA ALA A 46 6.14 1.47 -11.12
C ALA A 46 6.70 0.86 -9.84
N SER A 47 7.20 1.70 -8.93
CA SER A 47 7.64 1.21 -7.62
C SER A 47 6.46 0.75 -6.77
N SER A 48 6.69 -0.16 -5.82
CA SER A 48 5.65 -0.58 -4.88
C SER A 48 5.12 0.59 -4.05
N LYS A 49 5.94 1.62 -3.82
CA LYS A 49 5.53 2.85 -3.13
C LYS A 49 4.53 3.64 -3.97
N GLU A 50 4.85 3.92 -5.23
CA GLU A 50 3.99 4.69 -6.13
C GLU A 50 2.65 4.00 -6.35
N LEU A 51 2.65 2.68 -6.55
CA LEU A 51 1.43 1.89 -6.71
C LEU A 51 0.56 1.91 -5.45
N TYR A 52 1.19 1.81 -4.27
CA TYR A 52 0.46 1.86 -3.02
C TYR A 52 -0.12 3.26 -2.75
N GLU A 53 0.61 4.34 -3.06
CA GLU A 53 0.11 5.71 -2.96
C GLU A 53 -1.11 5.92 -3.86
N ALA A 54 -1.07 5.45 -5.11
CA ALA A 54 -2.21 5.50 -6.01
C ALA A 54 -3.42 4.71 -5.49
N TYR A 55 -3.17 3.52 -4.93
CA TYR A 55 -4.20 2.70 -4.30
C TYR A 55 -4.83 3.39 -3.09
N GLN A 56 -4.04 4.10 -2.27
CA GLN A 56 -4.58 4.86 -1.15
C GLN A 56 -5.52 5.99 -1.61
N ILE A 57 -5.17 6.68 -2.70
CA ILE A 57 -6.05 7.72 -3.28
C ILE A 57 -7.36 7.08 -3.73
N TYR A 58 -7.28 6.02 -4.53
CA TYR A 58 -8.44 5.28 -5.01
C TYR A 58 -9.34 4.82 -3.83
N CYS A 59 -8.77 4.26 -2.76
CA CYS A 59 -9.54 3.88 -1.59
C CYS A 59 -10.19 5.07 -0.87
N THR A 60 -9.48 6.19 -0.76
CA THR A 60 -10.00 7.41 -0.13
C THR A 60 -11.16 7.99 -0.92
N GLU A 61 -11.04 8.07 -2.25
CA GLU A 61 -12.09 8.62 -3.11
C GLU A 61 -13.33 7.71 -3.17
N ASN A 62 -13.14 6.38 -3.06
CA ASN A 62 -14.23 5.41 -3.07
C ASN A 62 -14.77 5.03 -1.68
N ASN A 63 -14.32 5.68 -0.61
CA ASN A 63 -14.68 5.36 0.78
C ASN A 63 -14.44 3.88 1.16
N LEU A 64 -13.38 3.30 0.61
CA LEU A 64 -12.99 1.91 0.85
C LEU A 64 -11.87 1.82 1.91
N PRO A 65 -11.85 0.76 2.73
CA PRO A 65 -10.73 0.50 3.61
C PRO A 65 -9.49 0.14 2.78
N ALA A 66 -8.40 0.90 2.97
CA ALA A 66 -7.12 0.61 2.35
C ALA A 66 -6.39 -0.53 3.09
N LEU A 67 -5.88 -1.49 2.32
CA LEU A 67 -5.00 -2.53 2.85
C LEU A 67 -3.67 -1.99 3.38
N LYS A 68 -3.01 -2.78 4.22
CA LYS A 68 -1.62 -2.50 4.63
C LYS A 68 -0.67 -2.62 3.44
N PRO A 69 0.45 -1.86 3.38
CA PRO A 69 1.37 -1.86 2.24
C PRO A 69 1.91 -3.25 1.88
N ARG A 70 2.22 -4.06 2.91
CA ARG A 70 2.72 -5.43 2.73
C ARG A 70 1.66 -6.33 2.11
N SER A 71 0.44 -6.30 2.64
CA SER A 71 -0.70 -7.08 2.15
C SER A 71 -1.09 -6.67 0.73
N PHE A 72 -1.07 -5.38 0.41
CA PHE A 72 -1.27 -4.88 -0.95
C PHE A 72 -0.22 -5.45 -1.93
N SER A 73 1.06 -5.43 -1.54
CA SER A 73 2.13 -6.00 -2.37
C SER A 73 1.94 -7.50 -2.59
N GLU A 74 1.52 -8.24 -1.57
CA GLU A 74 1.21 -9.67 -1.67
C GLU A 74 -0.01 -9.94 -2.57
N ALA A 75 -1.05 -9.10 -2.48
CA ALA A 75 -2.22 -9.17 -3.35
C ALA A 75 -1.83 -8.92 -4.83
N LEU A 76 -1.00 -7.92 -5.10
CA LEU A 76 -0.48 -7.67 -6.45
C LEU A 76 0.31 -8.86 -7.00
N ILE A 77 1.18 -9.47 -6.18
CA ILE A 77 1.92 -10.68 -6.55
C ILE A 77 0.96 -11.84 -6.85
N ALA A 78 -0.09 -12.01 -6.04
CA ALA A 78 -1.09 -13.05 -6.26
C ALA A 78 -1.89 -12.84 -7.56
N CYS A 79 -2.10 -11.58 -7.97
CA CYS A 79 -2.85 -11.24 -9.17
C CYS A 79 -1.96 -11.01 -10.41
N GLN A 80 -0.64 -11.15 -10.28
CA GLN A 80 0.32 -10.75 -11.31
C GLN A 80 0.09 -11.49 -12.63
N SER A 81 -0.24 -12.79 -12.57
CA SER A 81 -0.51 -13.62 -13.76
C SER A 81 -1.78 -13.19 -14.50
N ARG A 82 -2.76 -12.60 -13.80
CA ARG A 82 -4.02 -12.17 -14.40
C ARG A 82 -3.88 -10.85 -15.15
N TYR A 83 -3.04 -9.95 -14.65
CA TYR A 83 -2.81 -8.62 -15.21
C TYR A 83 -1.49 -8.50 -15.97
N ASN A 84 -0.81 -9.63 -16.20
CA ASN A 84 0.48 -9.69 -16.87
C ASN A 84 1.54 -8.76 -16.23
N LEU A 85 1.51 -8.69 -14.90
CA LEU A 85 2.46 -7.94 -14.09
C LEU A 85 3.65 -8.83 -13.73
N GLU A 86 4.82 -8.22 -13.58
CA GLU A 86 6.01 -8.92 -13.10
C GLU A 86 6.56 -8.22 -11.86
N TYR A 87 6.61 -8.93 -10.73
CA TYR A 87 7.27 -8.42 -9.54
C TYR A 87 8.79 -8.32 -9.76
N CYS A 88 9.34 -7.12 -9.59
CA CYS A 88 10.75 -6.84 -9.80
C CYS A 88 11.39 -6.18 -8.57
N ASN A 89 12.56 -6.66 -8.16
CA ASN A 89 13.29 -6.11 -7.02
C ASN A 89 14.19 -4.90 -7.40
N ASN A 90 14.30 -4.59 -8.69
CA ASN A 90 15.26 -3.63 -9.25
C ASN A 90 14.58 -2.53 -10.07
N VAL A 91 13.37 -2.12 -9.70
CA VAL A 91 12.69 -0.99 -10.35
C VAL A 91 13.41 0.32 -10.00
N THR A 92 13.61 1.18 -10.98
CA THR A 92 14.20 2.50 -10.76
C THR A 92 13.08 3.48 -10.43
N ASN A 93 13.10 4.07 -9.23
CA ASN A 93 12.12 5.10 -8.89
C ASN A 93 12.45 6.45 -9.55
N ALA A 94 11.52 7.41 -9.47
CA ALA A 94 11.73 8.77 -9.97
C ALA A 94 12.96 9.48 -9.37
N ALA A 95 13.45 9.03 -8.21
CA ALA A 95 14.66 9.55 -7.54
C ALA A 95 15.94 8.78 -7.93
N GLY A 96 15.91 7.89 -8.94
CA GLY A 96 17.07 7.12 -9.41
C GLY A 96 17.51 5.98 -8.48
N ARG A 97 16.75 5.66 -7.43
CA ARG A 97 17.06 4.58 -6.48
C ARG A 97 16.45 3.27 -6.95
N ARG A 98 17.18 2.17 -6.73
CA ARG A 98 16.70 0.81 -6.96
C ARG A 98 15.79 0.40 -5.81
N VAL A 99 14.54 0.09 -6.13
CA VAL A 99 13.50 -0.29 -5.19
C VAL A 99 12.70 -1.47 -5.71
N ARG A 100 11.93 -2.09 -4.82
CA ARG A 100 10.94 -3.10 -5.19
C ARG A 100 9.78 -2.44 -5.93
N GLY A 101 9.26 -3.12 -6.94
CA GLY A 101 8.18 -2.63 -7.77
C GLY A 101 7.63 -3.71 -8.69
N PHE A 102 6.86 -3.25 -9.67
CA PHE A 102 6.20 -4.11 -10.64
C PHE A 102 6.44 -3.57 -12.05
N LEU A 103 6.70 -4.47 -12.98
CA LEU A 103 6.71 -4.20 -14.41
C LEU A 103 5.31 -4.49 -14.97
N GLY A 104 4.99 -3.89 -16.12
CA GLY A 104 3.69 -4.05 -16.76
C GLY A 104 2.64 -3.05 -16.26
N ILE A 105 3.03 -2.05 -15.48
CA ILE A 105 2.11 -1.10 -14.88
C ILE A 105 2.73 0.30 -14.76
N GLU A 106 1.88 1.29 -14.99
CA GLU A 106 2.15 2.71 -14.81
C GLU A 106 1.14 3.30 -13.83
N VAL A 107 1.61 4.20 -12.98
CA VAL A 107 0.75 5.01 -12.11
C VAL A 107 0.45 6.31 -12.83
N LEU A 108 -0.83 6.56 -13.08
CA LEU A 108 -1.32 7.78 -13.73
C LEU A 108 -1.58 8.89 -12.71
N VAL A 109 -2.06 8.51 -11.52
CA VAL A 109 -2.32 9.45 -10.45
C VAL A 109 -1.02 9.79 -9.72
N ARG A 110 -0.54 11.01 -9.92
CA ARG A 110 0.62 11.52 -9.20
C ARG A 110 0.14 12.36 -8.04
N ASN A 111 0.24 11.82 -6.82
CA ASN A 111 0.19 12.66 -5.64
C ASN A 111 1.35 13.66 -5.73
N HIS A 112 1.03 14.93 -5.96
CA HIS A 112 1.97 16.04 -5.90
C HIS A 112 2.45 16.33 -4.46
N ILE A 113 2.12 15.45 -3.51
CA ILE A 113 2.63 15.48 -2.13
C ILE A 113 3.98 14.75 -2.09
N SER A 114 4.92 15.22 -2.90
CA SER A 114 6.29 15.22 -2.43
C SER A 114 6.37 16.22 -1.27
N VAL A 115 6.99 15.78 -0.19
CA VAL A 115 7.44 16.51 1.00
C VAL A 115 6.47 16.50 2.20
N PHE A 116 6.98 15.87 3.28
CA PHE A 116 6.46 15.80 4.66
C PHE A 116 5.44 14.70 4.99
N SER A 117 5.89 13.45 4.97
CA SER A 117 5.52 12.55 6.06
C SER A 117 6.12 13.13 7.36
N GLY A 118 5.38 13.96 8.09
CA GLY A 118 5.84 14.39 9.41
C GLY A 118 5.19 15.56 10.14
N ASP A 119 4.38 16.44 9.53
CA ASP A 119 3.92 17.62 10.28
C ASP A 119 2.52 18.15 9.90
N SER A 120 1.67 18.25 10.93
CA SER A 120 0.52 19.16 11.14
C SER A 120 -0.71 19.08 10.21
N MET A 121 -1.95 19.02 10.69
CA MET A 121 -2.49 19.82 11.80
C MET A 121 -3.15 18.98 12.90
N ARG A 122 -2.66 19.15 14.11
CA ARG A 122 -3.41 18.84 15.33
C ARG A 122 -4.56 19.85 15.41
N THR A 123 -5.77 19.37 15.23
CA THR A 123 -7.01 20.16 15.27
C THR A 123 -7.13 20.92 16.60
N TYR A 124 -7.12 22.25 16.51
CA TYR A 124 -7.78 23.25 17.38
C TYR A 124 -7.60 23.15 18.91
N VAL A 125 -6.83 24.08 19.48
CA VAL A 125 -6.96 24.50 20.90
C VAL A 125 -7.78 25.79 20.89
N PRO A 126 -8.99 25.85 21.50
CA PRO A 126 -9.67 27.12 21.71
C PRO A 126 -8.90 27.92 22.78
N GLU A 127 -8.08 28.88 22.34
CA GLU A 127 -7.67 30.01 23.18
C GLU A 127 -8.69 31.12 23.01
N ASP A 128 -9.83 31.00 23.69
CA ASP A 128 -10.63 32.14 24.15
C ASP A 128 -11.69 31.62 25.13
N VAL A 129 -11.28 31.45 26.39
CA VAL A 129 -12.24 31.42 27.49
C VAL A 129 -12.48 32.88 27.86
N PRO A 130 -13.68 33.44 27.63
CA PRO A 130 -13.95 34.82 27.98
C PRO A 130 -13.71 35.06 29.48
N GLU A 131 -13.06 36.18 29.82
CA GLU A 131 -12.68 36.60 31.18
C GLU A 131 -13.85 36.74 32.17
N GLU A 132 -15.10 36.51 31.75
CA GLU A 132 -16.29 36.59 32.60
C GLU A 132 -16.52 35.34 33.47
N TRP A 133 -15.71 34.28 33.33
CA TRP A 133 -15.82 33.05 34.15
C TRP A 133 -14.76 32.93 35.25
N ARG A 134 -13.99 34.00 35.51
CA ARG A 134 -13.07 34.08 36.66
C ARG A 134 -13.67 35.00 37.74
N ARG A 135 -14.67 34.51 38.46
CA ARG A 135 -15.15 35.15 39.71
C ARG A 135 -15.41 34.12 40.79
#